data_AF-A0A3N8CY04-F1
#
_entry.id   AF-A0A3N8CY04-F1
#
_cell.length_a   1.000
_cell.length_b   1.000
_cell.length_c   1.000
_cell.angle_alpha   90.00
_cell.angle_beta   90.00
_cell.angle_gamma   90.00
#
_symmetry.space_group_name_H-M   'P 1'
#
loop_
_entity.id
_entity.type
_entity.pdbx_description
1 polymer ?
#
loop_
_entity_poly.entity_id
_entity_poly.type
_entity_poly.pdbx_seq_one_letter_code
_entity_poly.pdbx_strand_id
1 'polypeptide(L)'
;MVRLDCSGIWFGSQLDEKHLFEWAMEIPGVLRWEQDTLVVRSRLSEASLRDVLALFSRYGIPMAQLAQFMTGQNKKWFAAPHMYWHAKVFGVIQPNGLVPPTPPECG
;
A
#
# COMPACT_ATOMS: atom_id res chain seq x y z
N MET A 1 6.01 -5.19 15.05
CA MET A 1 4.68 -5.10 14.39
C MET A 1 4.53 -3.70 13.84
N VAL A 2 3.80 -3.54 12.75
CA VAL A 2 3.52 -2.26 12.10
C VAL A 2 2.02 -2.03 12.16
N ARG A 3 1.62 -0.80 12.48
CA ARG A 3 0.23 -0.35 12.49
C ARG A 3 0.02 0.50 11.24
N LEU A 4 -0.95 0.12 10.43
CA LEU A 4 -1.31 0.84 9.22
C LEU A 4 -2.66 1.51 9.41
N ASP A 5 -2.72 2.82 9.16
CA ASP A 5 -3.93 3.61 9.25
C ASP A 5 -4.80 3.38 8.02
N CYS A 6 -6.02 2.91 8.27
CA CYS A 6 -7.06 2.63 7.30
C CYS A 6 -8.28 3.53 7.56
N SER A 7 -8.08 4.69 8.20
CA SER A 7 -9.16 5.62 8.51
C SER A 7 -9.68 6.31 7.25
N GLY A 8 -10.95 6.72 7.27
CA GLY A 8 -11.56 7.47 6.17
C GLY A 8 -11.93 6.65 4.94
N ILE A 9 -11.94 5.31 5.03
CA ILE A 9 -12.48 4.46 3.97
C ILE A 9 -14.00 4.65 3.92
N TRP A 10 -14.51 4.90 2.72
CA TRP A 10 -15.94 4.94 2.46
C TRP A 10 -16.36 3.69 1.70
N PHE A 11 -17.33 2.95 2.25
CA PHE A 11 -17.86 1.74 1.63
C PHE A 11 -19.20 2.03 0.96
N GLY A 12 -19.34 1.58 -0.28
CA GLY A 12 -20.62 1.65 -1.00
C GLY A 12 -21.62 0.57 -0.59
N SER A 13 -21.19 -0.47 0.12
CA SER A 13 -22.05 -1.53 0.65
C SER A 13 -21.39 -2.29 1.80
N GLN A 14 -22.19 -2.92 2.67
CA GLN A 14 -21.70 -3.80 3.73
C GLN A 14 -20.95 -5.03 3.18
N LEU A 15 -21.30 -5.50 1.98
CA LEU A 15 -20.62 -6.63 1.35
C LEU A 15 -19.19 -6.26 0.94
N ASP A 16 -19.00 -5.04 0.45
CA ASP A 16 -17.68 -4.52 0.08
C ASP A 16 -16.77 -4.37 1.31
N GLU A 17 -17.32 -3.79 2.39
CA GLU A 17 -16.68 -3.71 3.70
C GLU A 17 -16.25 -5.10 4.21
N LYS A 18 -17.16 -6.08 4.15
CA LYS A 18 -16.87 -7.46 4.55
C LYS A 18 -15.71 -8.06 3.75
N HIS A 19 -15.70 -7.90 2.43
CA HIS A 19 -14.62 -8.42 1.57
C HIS A 19 -13.26 -7.76 1.85
N LEU A 20 -13.24 -6.48 2.22
CA LEU A 20 -12.01 -5.83 2.66
C LEU A 20 -11.41 -6.55 3.87
N PHE A 21 -12.24 -6.82 4.89
CA PHE A 21 -11.77 -7.47 6.12
C PHE A 21 -11.36 -8.92 5.89
N GLU A 22 -12.17 -9.69 5.15
CA GLU A 22 -11.86 -11.09 4.84
C GLU A 22 -10.55 -11.20 4.06
N TRP A 23 -10.39 -10.41 3.00
CA TRP A 23 -9.17 -10.42 2.20
C TRP A 23 -7.96 -10.00 3.03
N ALA A 24 -8.07 -8.94 3.84
CA ALA A 24 -6.97 -8.53 4.73
C ALA A 24 -6.51 -9.67 5.66
N MET A 25 -7.45 -10.40 6.26
CA MET A 25 -7.14 -11.47 7.20
C MET A 25 -6.55 -12.73 6.54
N GLU A 26 -6.77 -12.94 5.25
CA GLU A 26 -6.15 -14.04 4.48
C GLU A 26 -4.67 -13.80 4.16
N ILE A 27 -4.19 -12.54 4.18
CA ILE A 27 -2.82 -12.22 3.80
C ILE A 27 -1.84 -12.71 4.88
N PRO A 28 -0.87 -13.58 4.53
CA PRO A 28 0.11 -14.06 5.50
C PRO A 28 0.94 -12.91 6.08
N GLY A 29 0.85 -12.72 7.40
CA GLY A 29 1.57 -11.66 8.11
C GLY A 29 0.69 -10.50 8.56
N VAL A 30 -0.56 -10.43 8.11
CA VAL A 30 -1.60 -9.68 8.81
C VAL A 30 -1.90 -10.38 10.14
N LEU A 31 -1.94 -9.61 11.23
CA LEU A 31 -2.15 -10.15 12.57
C LEU A 31 -3.59 -9.97 13.01
N ARG A 32 -4.17 -8.80 12.75
CA ARG A 32 -5.56 -8.44 13.07
C ARG A 32 -5.90 -7.06 12.51
N TRP A 33 -7.20 -6.79 12.48
CA TRP A 33 -7.75 -5.47 12.26
C TRP A 33 -8.33 -4.92 13.57
N GLU A 34 -7.91 -3.72 13.99
CA GLU A 34 -8.38 -3.03 15.19
C GLU A 34 -8.98 -1.67 14.81
N GLN A 35 -10.31 -1.51 14.90
CA GLN A 35 -11.00 -0.28 14.49
C GLN A 35 -10.64 0.11 13.05
N ASP A 36 -9.89 1.20 12.86
CA ASP A 36 -9.40 1.68 11.57
C ASP A 36 -7.91 1.37 11.36
N THR A 37 -7.34 0.42 12.10
CA THR A 37 -5.92 0.07 12.02
C THR A 37 -5.71 -1.38 11.60
N LEU A 38 -5.00 -1.59 10.49
CA LEU A 38 -4.49 -2.90 10.10
C LEU A 38 -3.14 -3.17 10.78
N VAL A 39 -3.09 -4.18 11.64
CA VAL A 39 -1.87 -4.57 12.36
C VAL A 39 -1.18 -5.71 11.60
N VAL A 40 0.05 -5.48 11.16
CA VAL A 40 0.84 -6.44 10.39
C VAL A 40 2.20 -6.72 11.00
N ARG A 41 2.84 -7.81 10.61
CA ARG A 41 4.23 -8.10 10.97
C ARG A 41 5.16 -7.06 10.33
N SER A 42 6.26 -6.74 11.01
CA SER A 42 7.26 -5.79 10.49
C SER A 42 8.05 -6.35 9.30
N ARG A 43 8.03 -7.67 9.11
CA ARG A 43 8.57 -8.34 7.92
C ARG A 43 7.45 -9.10 7.25
N LEU A 44 7.20 -8.75 6.00
CA LEU A 44 6.26 -9.42 5.11
C LEU A 44 7.04 -10.13 4.01
N SER A 45 6.50 -11.24 3.52
CA SER A 45 7.00 -11.84 2.29
C SER A 45 6.71 -10.91 1.11
N GLU A 46 7.42 -11.10 -0.01
CA GLU A 46 7.14 -10.33 -1.22
C GLU A 46 5.69 -10.51 -1.70
N ALA A 47 5.17 -11.74 -1.66
CA ALA A 47 3.77 -12.02 -2.02
C ALA A 47 2.81 -11.27 -1.10
N SER A 48 2.99 -11.40 0.22
CA SER A 48 2.16 -10.73 1.21
C SER A 48 2.17 -9.20 1.05
N LEU A 49 3.35 -8.60 0.78
CA LEU A 49 3.47 -7.16 0.58
C LEU A 49 2.75 -6.72 -0.70
N ARG A 50 2.78 -7.52 -1.77
CA ARG A 50 2.01 -7.24 -2.99
C ARG A 50 0.50 -7.32 -2.75
N ASP A 51 0.03 -8.25 -1.92
CA ASP A 51 -1.38 -8.35 -1.56
C ASP A 51 -1.83 -7.13 -0.73
N VAL A 52 -1.00 -6.69 0.23
CA VAL A 52 -1.27 -5.45 0.99
C VAL A 52 -1.30 -4.22 0.06
N LEU A 53 -0.37 -4.13 -0.90
CA LEU A 53 -0.37 -3.05 -1.90
C LEU A 53 -1.66 -3.05 -2.74
N ALA A 54 -2.10 -4.24 -3.19
CA ALA A 54 -3.31 -4.40 -3.99
C ALA A 54 -4.56 -4.01 -3.18
N LEU A 55 -4.63 -4.45 -1.93
CA LEU A 55 -5.71 -4.10 -1.00
C LEU A 55 -5.80 -2.57 -0.82
N PHE A 56 -4.68 -1.93 -0.49
CA PHE A 56 -4.64 -0.48 -0.26
C PHE A 56 -5.00 0.31 -1.51
N SER A 57 -4.52 -0.13 -2.67
CA SER A 57 -4.84 0.54 -3.93
C SER A 57 -6.31 0.35 -4.35
N ARG A 58 -6.94 -0.79 -4.04
CA ARG A 58 -8.35 -1.06 -4.37
C ARG A 58 -9.29 -0.16 -3.56
N TYR A 59 -9.04 -0.07 -2.25
CA TYR A 59 -9.91 0.66 -1.32
C TYR A 59 -9.49 2.11 -1.10
N GLY A 60 -8.51 2.61 -1.87
CA GLY A 60 -8.06 4.01 -1.80
C GLY A 60 -7.38 4.39 -0.49
N ILE A 61 -6.84 3.41 0.24
CA ILE A 61 -6.16 3.63 1.51
C ILE A 61 -4.82 4.34 1.26
N PRO A 62 -4.42 5.34 2.07
CA PRO A 62 -3.16 6.03 1.90
C PRO A 62 -1.96 5.07 1.85
N MET A 63 -1.27 5.00 0.72
CA MET A 63 -0.19 4.02 0.49
C MET A 63 1.19 4.49 0.97
N ALA A 64 1.35 5.79 1.29
CA ALA A 64 2.63 6.36 1.71
C ALA A 64 3.24 5.65 2.94
N GLN A 65 2.38 5.21 3.87
CA GLN A 65 2.78 4.43 5.04
C GLN A 65 3.43 3.09 4.71
N LEU A 66 3.18 2.52 3.52
CA LEU A 66 3.78 1.24 3.11
C LEU A 66 5.27 1.38 2.78
N ALA A 67 5.78 2.61 2.60
CA ALA A 67 7.20 2.86 2.34
C ALA A 67 8.12 2.28 3.42
N GLN A 68 7.62 2.14 4.66
CA GLN A 68 8.36 1.55 5.78
C GLN A 68 8.72 0.06 5.58
N PHE A 69 8.07 -0.65 4.66
CA PHE A 69 8.40 -2.04 4.31
C PHE A 69 9.53 -2.14 3.27
N MET A 70 10.05 -1.01 2.77
CA MET A 70 11.19 -1.03 1.87
C MET A 70 12.43 -1.55 2.61
N THR A 71 13.09 -2.52 1.99
CA THR A 71 14.38 -3.08 2.43
C THR A 71 15.35 -3.08 1.26
N GLY A 72 16.64 -3.25 1.52
CA GLY A 72 17.63 -3.36 0.44
C GLY A 72 17.33 -4.50 -0.55
N GLN A 73 16.69 -5.59 -0.10
CA GLN A 73 16.40 -6.77 -0.91
C GLN A 73 15.20 -6.59 -1.85
N ASN A 74 14.14 -5.91 -1.39
CA ASN A 74 12.92 -5.72 -2.19
C ASN A 74 12.92 -4.43 -3.01
N LYS A 75 13.87 -3.51 -2.77
CA LYS A 75 13.97 -2.21 -3.46
C LYS A 75 13.84 -2.31 -4.99
N LYS A 76 14.45 -3.34 -5.59
CA LYS A 76 14.46 -3.56 -7.05
C LYS A 76 13.06 -3.65 -7.69
N TRP A 77 12.07 -4.16 -6.97
CA TRP A 77 10.71 -4.33 -7.47
C TRP A 77 9.72 -3.42 -6.72
N PHE A 78 9.94 -3.22 -5.42
CA PHE A 78 9.03 -2.45 -4.58
C PHE A 78 9.09 -0.96 -4.92
N ALA A 79 10.30 -0.42 -5.14
CA ALA A 79 10.53 0.96 -5.53
C ALA A 79 10.79 1.10 -7.05
N ALA A 80 10.33 0.15 -7.85
CA ALA A 80 10.45 0.25 -9.30
C ALA A 80 9.47 1.31 -9.85
N PRO A 81 9.94 2.33 -10.61
CA PRO A 81 9.09 3.44 -11.05
C PRO A 81 7.91 3.06 -11.93
N HIS A 82 7.99 1.93 -12.63
CA HIS A 82 6.94 1.45 -13.54
C HIS A 82 5.78 0.74 -12.81
N MET A 83 5.88 0.50 -11.50
CA MET A 83 4.82 -0.16 -10.74
C MET A 83 3.70 0.82 -10.41
N TYR A 84 2.44 0.36 -10.51
CA TYR A 84 1.27 1.22 -10.32
C TYR A 84 1.20 1.89 -8.94
N TRP A 85 1.79 1.28 -7.91
CA TRP A 85 1.82 1.82 -6.56
C TRP A 85 2.96 2.79 -6.32
N HIS A 86 3.99 2.84 -7.17
CA HIS A 86 5.22 3.57 -6.90
C HIS A 86 4.96 5.03 -6.55
N ALA A 87 4.17 5.72 -7.37
CA ALA A 87 3.81 7.12 -7.14
C ALA A 87 2.97 7.33 -5.87
N LYS A 88 2.15 6.35 -5.46
CA LYS A 88 1.31 6.44 -4.24
C LYS A 88 2.10 6.14 -2.96
N VAL A 89 3.15 5.31 -3.06
CA VAL A 89 3.99 4.91 -1.92
C VAL A 89 5.17 5.88 -1.72
N PHE A 90 5.83 6.28 -2.80
CA PHE A 90 7.07 7.06 -2.78
C PHE A 90 6.97 8.43 -3.44
N GLY A 91 5.85 8.74 -4.11
CA GLY A 91 5.66 10.04 -4.72
C GLY A 91 5.62 11.14 -3.68
N VAL A 92 6.31 12.24 -3.96
CA VAL A 92 6.19 13.47 -3.19
C VAL A 92 4.88 14.12 -3.61
N ILE A 93 3.91 14.26 -2.69
CA ILE A 93 2.79 15.16 -2.92
C ILE A 93 3.39 16.57 -2.92
N GLN A 94 3.74 17.09 -4.11
CA GLN A 94 3.98 18.52 -4.24
C GLN A 94 2.61 19.22 -4.14
N PRO A 95 2.51 20.35 -3.42
CA PRO A 95 1.24 21.02 -3.15
C PRO A 95 0.47 21.48 -4.40
N ASN A 96 1.05 21.37 -5.60
CA ASN A 96 0.45 21.80 -6.86
C ASN A 96 0.00 20.69 -7.82
N GLY A 97 -0.03 19.43 -7.38
CA GLY A 97 -0.58 18.33 -8.18
C GLY A 97 0.40 17.72 -9.19
N LEU A 98 0.16 16.43 -9.44
CA LEU A 98 0.89 15.45 -10.25
C LEU A 98 1.72 16.03 -11.42
N VAL A 99 3.06 15.98 -11.31
CA VAL A 99 3.95 16.04 -12.49
C VAL A 99 4.43 14.61 -12.77
N PRO A 100 4.13 14.03 -13.95
CA PRO A 100 4.68 12.74 -14.31
C PRO A 100 6.21 12.81 -14.38
N PRO A 101 6.94 11.73 -14.03
CA PRO A 101 8.39 11.73 -14.16
C PRO A 101 8.76 12.03 -15.62
N THR A 102 9.57 13.06 -15.83
CA THR A 102 10.14 13.37 -17.15
C THR A 102 10.92 12.14 -17.63
N PRO A 103 10.67 11.64 -18.85
CA PRO A 103 11.49 10.59 -19.43
C PRO A 103 12.94 11.09 -19.55
N PRO A 104 13.93 10.20 -19.43
CA PRO A 104 15.34 10.60 -19.56
C PRO A 104 15.55 11.25 -20.92
N GLU A 105 16.13 12.45 -20.89
CA GLU A 105 16.52 13.18 -22.09
C GLU A 105 17.46 12.29 -22.90
N CYS A 106 17.04 11.95 -24.12
CA CYS A 106 17.90 11.28 -25.08
C CYS A 106 19.07 12.23 -25.40
N GLY A 107 20.24 11.93 -24.83
CA GLY A 107 21.53 12.47 -25.29
C GLY A 107 22.00 11.83 -26.58
#